data_AF-A0A973GVH9-F1
#
_entry.id   AF-A0A973GVH9-F1
#
_cell.length_a   1.000
_cell.length_b   1.000
_cell.length_c   1.000
_cell.angle_alpha   90.00
_cell.angle_beta   90.00
_cell.angle_gamma   90.00
#
_symmetry.space_group_name_H-M   'P 1'
#
loop_
_entity.id
_entity.type
_entity.pdbx_description
1 polymer ?
#
loop_
_entity_poly.entity_id
_entity_poly.type
_entity_poly.pdbx_seq_one_letter_code
_entity_poly.pdbx_strand_id
1 'polypeptide(L)'
;MKNEKNEGCPSCASVAMAEPAIGGDEVKRLSHWPIQLKLIGTIAPFLNNADLLVAADCTAFATPYFHSEFLKDHKVLIGCPKLDDGMQYVEKFTQIFSTTPIKSLTVLRMEVPCCGGMTMILKEALKRSGKNIPFTETVISVKGDKLSEKPVTV
;
A
#
# COMPACT_ATOMS: atom_id res chain seq x y z
N MET A 1 -35.32 14.31 15.26
CA MET A 1 -34.15 14.16 14.37
C MET A 1 -33.71 12.69 14.37
N LYS A 2 -33.78 12.01 13.22
CA LYS A 2 -33.16 10.69 13.04
C LYS A 2 -31.73 10.93 12.56
N ASN A 3 -30.75 10.47 13.33
CA ASN A 3 -29.34 10.52 12.97
C ASN A 3 -29.09 9.65 11.72
N GLU A 4 -28.55 10.28 10.68
CA GLU A 4 -28.00 9.60 9.50
C GLU A 4 -26.89 8.64 9.95
N LYS A 5 -27.20 7.34 9.91
CA LYS A 5 -26.17 6.31 9.98
C LYS A 5 -25.47 6.28 8.64
N ASN A 6 -24.17 6.50 8.66
CA ASN A 6 -23.28 6.43 7.52
C ASN A 6 -23.25 4.97 7.01
N GLU A 7 -24.13 4.60 6.06
CA GLU A 7 -24.27 3.27 5.46
C GLU A 7 -23.16 2.98 4.43
N GLY A 8 -21.90 3.18 4.82
CA GLY A 8 -20.75 2.78 4.01
C GLY A 8 -20.39 1.31 4.23
N CYS A 9 -20.02 0.61 3.16
CA CYS A 9 -19.41 -0.73 3.25
C CYS A 9 -18.19 -0.67 4.21
N PRO A 10 -18.11 -1.53 5.25
CA PRO A 10 -16.99 -1.53 6.20
C PRO A 10 -15.61 -1.68 5.55
N SER A 11 -15.55 -2.31 4.37
CA SER A 11 -14.32 -2.46 3.58
C SER A 11 -13.80 -1.15 2.96
N CYS A 12 -14.68 -0.14 2.85
CA CYS A 12 -14.36 1.19 2.32
C CYS A 12 -14.34 2.27 3.40
N ALA A 13 -14.82 1.97 4.61
CA ALA A 13 -14.80 2.86 5.76
C ALA A 13 -13.51 2.62 6.56
N SER A 14 -12.68 3.65 6.72
CA SER A 14 -11.50 3.57 7.58
C SER A 14 -11.97 3.51 9.03
N VAL A 15 -11.64 2.44 9.74
CA VAL A 15 -11.79 2.43 11.20
C VAL A 15 -10.66 3.30 11.78
N ALA A 16 -11.02 4.39 12.46
CA ALA A 16 -10.05 5.19 13.21
C ALA A 16 -9.45 4.32 14.33
N MET A 17 -8.13 4.10 14.30
CA MET A 17 -7.43 3.38 15.37
C MET A 17 -7.10 4.34 16.52
N ALA A 18 -7.16 3.82 17.75
CA ALA A 18 -6.95 4.58 18.98
C ALA A 18 -5.58 5.29 19.03
N GLU A 19 -5.57 6.48 19.62
CA GLU A 19 -4.39 7.32 19.82
C GLU A 19 -3.26 6.59 20.56
N PRO A 20 -1.98 6.90 20.27
CA PRO A 20 -0.86 6.21 20.90
C PRO A 20 -0.84 6.49 22.41
N ALA A 21 -0.69 5.44 23.21
CA ALA A 21 -0.45 5.57 24.64
C ALA A 21 0.92 6.23 24.87
N ILE A 22 0.95 7.24 25.75
CA ILE A 22 2.14 8.03 26.05
C ILE A 22 3.11 7.17 26.90
N GLY A 23 4.27 6.81 26.35
CA GLY A 23 5.40 6.25 27.09
C GLY A 23 5.81 4.83 26.69
N GLY A 24 7.01 4.70 26.12
CA GLY A 24 7.59 3.46 25.59
C GLY A 24 7.64 3.51 24.07
N ASP A 25 8.78 3.13 23.49
CA ASP A 25 9.10 3.06 22.05
C ASP A 25 7.85 3.12 21.16
N GLU A 26 7.67 4.19 20.38
CA GLU A 26 6.44 4.45 19.61
C GLU A 26 6.16 3.27 18.65
N VAL A 27 5.46 2.24 19.13
CA VAL A 27 5.05 1.11 18.31
C VAL A 27 4.06 1.65 17.30
N LYS A 28 4.54 1.92 16.09
CA LYS A 28 3.73 2.46 15.01
C LYS A 28 2.67 1.44 14.62
N ARG A 29 1.41 1.85 14.78
CA ARG A 29 0.24 1.01 14.56
C ARG A 29 -0.35 1.31 13.19
N LEU A 30 -1.00 0.30 12.66
CA LEU A 30 -1.75 0.40 11.43
C LEU A 30 -2.76 1.56 11.51
N SER A 31 -2.76 2.44 10.51
CA SER A 31 -3.56 3.67 10.50
C SER A 31 -4.89 3.55 9.74
N HIS A 32 -5.17 2.38 9.15
CA HIS A 32 -6.41 2.08 8.43
C HIS A 32 -6.61 0.56 8.30
N TRP A 33 -7.85 0.13 8.13
CA TRP A 33 -8.22 -1.26 7.86
C TRP A 33 -9.38 -1.29 6.86
N PRO A 34 -9.45 -2.25 5.91
CA PRO A 34 -8.51 -3.36 5.68
C PRO A 34 -7.25 -2.97 4.90
N ILE A 35 -6.20 -3.79 4.96
CA ILE A 35 -4.95 -3.57 4.20
C ILE A 35 -4.76 -4.50 3.01
N GLN A 36 -5.53 -5.59 2.94
CA GLN A 36 -5.43 -6.53 1.82
C GLN A 36 -5.98 -5.87 0.56
N LEU A 37 -5.15 -5.77 -0.49
CA LEU A 37 -5.49 -5.12 -1.74
C LEU A 37 -6.77 -5.72 -2.37
N LYS A 38 -6.98 -7.02 -2.21
CA LYS A 38 -8.20 -7.71 -2.67
C LYS A 38 -9.48 -7.20 -2.01
N LEU A 39 -9.43 -6.77 -0.74
CA LEU A 39 -10.58 -6.30 0.03
C LEU A 39 -10.85 -4.80 -0.19
N ILE A 40 -9.84 -4.04 -0.63
CA ILE A 40 -9.99 -2.60 -0.85
C ILE A 40 -10.79 -2.31 -2.11
N GLY A 41 -11.82 -1.47 -1.96
CA GLY A 41 -12.55 -0.89 -3.09
C GLY A 41 -11.70 0.10 -3.88
N THR A 42 -12.15 0.47 -5.08
CA THR A 42 -11.43 1.43 -5.93
C THR A 42 -11.65 2.88 -5.50
N ILE A 43 -12.68 3.13 -4.68
CA ILE A 43 -12.92 4.40 -3.98
C ILE A 43 -12.41 4.23 -2.54
N ALA A 44 -11.24 4.80 -2.25
CA ALA A 44 -10.55 4.66 -0.96
C ALA A 44 -10.14 6.04 -0.41
N PRO A 45 -11.03 6.76 0.30
CA PRO A 45 -10.79 8.14 0.74
C PRO A 45 -9.54 8.31 1.63
N PHE A 46 -9.17 7.26 2.38
CA PHE A 46 -7.98 7.28 3.24
C PHE A 46 -6.65 7.35 2.48
N LEU A 47 -6.66 7.11 1.16
CA LEU A 47 -5.50 7.24 0.28
C LEU A 47 -5.30 8.66 -0.26
N ASN A 48 -6.25 9.57 -0.03
CA ASN A 48 -6.16 10.93 -0.53
C ASN A 48 -4.92 11.65 0.04
N ASN A 49 -4.06 12.13 -0.86
CA ASN A 49 -2.76 12.77 -0.57
C ASN A 49 -1.84 11.91 0.31
N ALA A 50 -1.99 10.58 0.28
CA ALA A 50 -1.19 9.67 1.08
C ALA A 50 0.17 9.36 0.44
N ASP A 51 1.17 9.11 1.27
CA ASP A 51 2.35 8.34 0.92
C ASP A 51 1.94 6.84 0.91
N LEU A 52 1.75 6.27 -0.27
CA LEU A 52 1.21 4.92 -0.46
C LEU A 52 2.34 3.89 -0.52
N LEU A 53 2.30 2.92 0.40
CA LEU A 53 3.17 1.74 0.38
C LEU A 53 2.38 0.55 -0.15
N VAL A 54 2.84 -0.06 -1.24
CA VAL A 54 2.35 -1.36 -1.72
C VAL A 54 3.41 -2.42 -1.40
N ALA A 55 3.13 -3.24 -0.41
CA ALA A 55 4.06 -4.25 0.09
C ALA A 55 3.65 -5.65 -0.36
N ALA A 56 4.61 -6.47 -0.77
CA ALA A 56 4.38 -7.90 -0.97
C ALA A 56 4.08 -8.57 0.37
N ASP A 57 3.11 -9.48 0.44
CA ASP A 57 2.63 -10.09 1.71
C ASP A 57 3.78 -10.60 2.61
N CYS A 58 4.79 -11.24 2.02
CA CYS A 58 5.93 -11.78 2.75
C CYS A 58 6.88 -10.72 3.32
N THR A 59 6.92 -9.50 2.78
CA THR A 59 7.84 -8.44 3.25
C THR A 59 7.50 -7.97 4.66
N ALA A 60 6.21 -7.94 5.04
CA ALA A 60 5.79 -7.59 6.39
C ALA A 60 6.34 -8.54 7.46
N PHE A 61 6.56 -9.80 7.09
CA PHE A 61 7.09 -10.82 8.00
C PHE A 61 8.61 -11.01 7.89
N ALA A 62 9.18 -10.73 6.72
CA ALA A 62 10.61 -10.89 6.48
C ALA A 62 11.44 -9.70 6.98
N THR A 63 10.90 -8.48 6.92
CA THR A 63 11.66 -7.27 7.25
C THR A 63 11.63 -6.99 8.75
N PRO A 64 12.79 -6.93 9.42
CA PRO A 64 12.87 -6.42 10.79
C PRO A 64 12.32 -5.00 10.85
N TYR A 65 11.64 -4.64 11.94
CA TYR A 65 11.16 -3.27 12.16
C TYR A 65 10.23 -2.71 11.07
N PHE A 66 9.50 -3.58 10.34
CA PHE A 66 8.57 -3.18 9.27
C PHE A 66 7.65 -2.02 9.68
N HIS A 67 7.13 -2.07 10.91
CA HIS A 67 6.21 -1.06 11.41
C HIS A 67 6.85 0.33 11.55
N SER A 68 8.06 0.40 12.10
CA SER A 68 8.75 1.67 12.31
C SER A 68 9.41 2.20 11.03
N GLU A 69 9.87 1.33 10.14
CA GLU A 69 10.55 1.74 8.89
C GLU A 69 9.57 2.05 7.76
N PHE A 70 8.55 1.21 7.56
CA PHE A 70 7.69 1.29 6.38
C PHE A 70 6.27 1.74 6.70
N LEU A 71 5.73 1.38 7.87
CA LEU A 71 4.32 1.69 8.19
C LEU A 71 4.12 3.10 8.77
N LYS A 72 5.11 3.66 9.49
CA LYS A 72 5.01 4.90 10.27
C LYS A 72 4.31 6.05 9.57
N ASP A 73 4.71 6.35 8.34
CA ASP A 73 4.27 7.52 7.58
C ASP A 73 3.50 7.14 6.30
N HIS A 74 3.16 5.87 6.13
CA HIS A 74 2.53 5.37 4.90
C HIS A 74 1.13 4.81 5.13
N LYS A 75 0.29 4.93 4.10
CA LYS A 75 -0.89 4.08 3.95
C LYS A 75 -0.46 2.80 3.26
N VAL A 76 -0.54 1.69 3.99
CA VAL A 76 -0.06 0.39 3.50
C VAL A 76 -1.18 -0.40 2.85
N LEU A 77 -0.91 -0.94 1.66
CA LEU A 77 -1.68 -1.99 1.01
C LEU A 77 -0.77 -3.20 0.82
N ILE A 78 -1.28 -4.40 1.06
CA ILE A 78 -0.54 -5.65 0.87
C ILE A 78 -1.19 -6.53 -0.20
N GLY A 79 -0.35 -7.23 -0.98
CA GLY A 79 -0.80 -8.25 -1.92
C GLY A 79 0.33 -9.06 -2.52
N CYS A 80 0.03 -10.24 -3.05
CA CYS A 80 1.01 -11.13 -3.65
C CYS A 80 0.68 -11.39 -5.13
N PRO A 81 1.48 -10.87 -6.09
CA PRO A 81 1.18 -11.02 -7.51
C PRO A 81 1.24 -12.48 -8.01
N LYS A 82 1.75 -13.41 -7.19
CA LYS A 82 1.74 -14.85 -7.47
C LYS A 82 0.43 -15.53 -7.07
N LEU A 83 -0.25 -15.00 -6.05
CA LEU A 83 -1.49 -15.59 -5.50
C LEU A 83 -2.74 -14.91 -6.06
N ASP A 84 -2.59 -13.69 -6.55
CA ASP A 84 -3.67 -12.86 -7.05
C ASP A 84 -3.61 -12.66 -8.57
N ASP A 85 -4.71 -12.17 -9.14
CA ASP A 85 -4.78 -11.81 -10.56
C ASP A 85 -4.12 -10.44 -10.80
N GLY A 86 -2.96 -10.47 -11.44
CA GLY A 86 -2.20 -9.26 -11.74
C GLY A 86 -2.94 -8.25 -12.61
N MET A 87 -3.80 -8.70 -13.54
CA MET A 87 -4.59 -7.78 -14.37
C MET A 87 -5.66 -7.06 -13.56
N GLN A 88 -6.30 -7.75 -12.61
CA GLN A 88 -7.22 -7.11 -11.67
C GLN A 88 -6.53 -6.04 -10.81
N TYR A 89 -5.26 -6.25 -10.43
CA TYR A 89 -4.50 -5.23 -9.73
C TYR A 89 -4.14 -4.04 -10.62
N VAL A 90 -3.78 -4.27 -11.89
CA VAL A 90 -3.56 -3.18 -12.85
C VAL A 90 -4.82 -2.32 -12.97
N GLU A 91 -5.98 -2.93 -13.18
CA GLU A 91 -7.27 -2.22 -13.29
C GLU A 91 -7.62 -1.47 -12.01
N LYS A 92 -7.49 -2.12 -10.85
CA LYS A 92 -7.77 -1.52 -9.54
C LYS A 92 -6.89 -0.29 -9.28
N PHE A 93 -5.57 -0.42 -9.45
CA PHE A 93 -4.65 0.70 -9.25
C PHE A 93 -4.87 1.81 -10.29
N THR A 94 -5.18 1.46 -11.54
CA THR A 94 -5.53 2.45 -12.57
C THR A 94 -6.72 3.31 -12.10
N GLN A 95 -7.77 2.69 -11.59
CA GLN A 95 -8.94 3.40 -11.06
C GLN A 95 -8.60 4.24 -9.81
N ILE A 96 -7.84 3.68 -8.87
CA ILE A 96 -7.41 4.41 -7.65
C ILE A 96 -6.63 5.65 -8.04
N PHE A 97 -5.59 5.53 -8.86
CA PHE A 97 -4.75 6.65 -9.27
C PHE A 97 -5.53 7.70 -10.09
N SER A 98 -6.51 7.26 -10.89
CA SER A 98 -7.31 8.18 -11.70
C SER A 98 -8.25 9.05 -10.86
N THR A 99 -8.74 8.52 -9.73
CA THR A 99 -9.80 9.12 -8.92
C THR A 99 -9.31 9.75 -7.62
N THR A 100 -8.20 9.25 -7.07
CA THR A 100 -7.67 9.66 -5.77
C THR A 100 -6.25 10.20 -5.93
N PRO A 101 -5.98 11.46 -5.57
CA PRO A 101 -4.62 12.00 -5.56
C PRO A 101 -3.73 11.20 -4.60
N ILE A 102 -2.60 10.70 -5.10
CA ILE A 102 -1.56 10.02 -4.31
C ILE A 102 -0.32 10.91 -4.29
N LYS A 103 0.28 11.11 -3.11
CA LYS A 103 1.44 11.98 -2.93
C LYS A 103 2.73 11.31 -3.41
N SER A 104 2.94 10.06 -3.00
CA SER A 104 4.07 9.23 -3.42
C SER A 104 3.66 7.76 -3.42
N LEU A 105 4.35 6.96 -4.23
CA LEU A 105 4.16 5.51 -4.31
C LEU A 105 5.48 4.82 -4.00
N THR A 106 5.45 3.86 -3.10
CA THR A 106 6.58 2.97 -2.81
C THR A 106 6.12 1.53 -2.98
N VAL A 107 6.85 0.74 -3.76
CA VAL A 107 6.69 -0.72 -3.78
C VAL A 107 7.77 -1.36 -2.93
N LEU A 108 7.36 -2.18 -1.97
CA LEU A 108 8.26 -3.01 -1.18
C LEU A 108 8.09 -4.46 -1.62
N ARG A 109 9.12 -4.99 -2.27
CA ARG A 109 9.08 -6.35 -2.82
C ARG A 109 10.26 -7.17 -2.38
N MET A 110 10.10 -8.48 -2.40
CA MET A 110 11.22 -9.40 -2.23
C MET A 110 12.11 -9.42 -3.51
N GLU A 111 13.35 -9.88 -3.36
CA GLU A 111 14.30 -10.08 -4.46
C GLU A 111 13.87 -11.15 -5.47
N VAL A 112 12.98 -12.05 -5.05
CA VAL A 112 12.48 -13.16 -5.88
C VAL A 112 11.64 -12.65 -7.06
N PRO A 113 11.70 -13.35 -8.22
CA PRO A 113 11.09 -12.87 -9.46
C PRO A 113 9.58 -12.72 -9.39
N CYS A 114 8.90 -13.53 -8.58
CA CYS A 114 7.45 -13.42 -8.43
C CYS A 114 7.03 -12.05 -7.89
N CYS A 115 7.78 -11.44 -6.97
CA CYS A 115 7.42 -10.14 -6.40
C CYS A 115 7.74 -8.97 -7.36
N GLY A 116 8.60 -9.18 -8.37
CA GLY A 116 8.85 -8.20 -9.44
C GLY A 116 7.61 -7.89 -10.28
N GLY A 117 6.63 -8.80 -10.32
CA GLY A 117 5.33 -8.57 -10.96
C GLY A 117 4.56 -7.39 -10.35
N MET A 118 4.70 -7.13 -9.05
CA MET A 118 4.02 -6.00 -8.39
C MET A 118 4.53 -4.66 -8.91
N THR A 119 5.83 -4.51 -9.13
CA THR A 119 6.41 -3.31 -9.74
C THR A 119 5.81 -3.09 -11.13
N MET A 120 5.73 -4.13 -11.96
CA MET A 120 5.17 -4.02 -13.31
C MET A 120 3.69 -3.65 -13.31
N ILE A 121 2.91 -4.23 -12.40
CA ILE A 121 1.49 -3.89 -12.20
C ILE A 121 1.33 -2.40 -11.91
N LEU A 122 2.11 -1.86 -10.97
CA LEU A 122 2.04 -0.45 -10.58
C LEU A 122 2.51 0.49 -11.70
N LYS A 123 3.57 0.14 -12.43
CA LYS A 123 4.02 0.91 -13.60
C LYS A 123 2.93 1.00 -14.66
N GLU A 124 2.33 -0.13 -15.00
CA GLU A 124 1.27 -0.17 -16.01
C GLU A 124 0.04 0.61 -15.55
N ALA A 125 -0.34 0.51 -14.28
CA ALA A 125 -1.45 1.28 -13.72
C ALA A 125 -1.19 2.80 -13.75
N LEU A 126 0.02 3.24 -13.41
CA LEU A 126 0.41 4.65 -13.50
C LEU A 126 0.34 5.14 -14.95
N LYS A 127 0.91 4.38 -15.89
CA LYS A 127 0.86 4.67 -17.33
C LYS A 127 -0.58 4.80 -17.83
N ARG A 128 -1.47 3.88 -17.47
CA ARG A 128 -2.89 3.92 -17.86
C ARG A 128 -3.65 5.08 -17.24
N SER A 129 -3.35 5.42 -15.98
CA SER A 129 -3.99 6.53 -15.28
C SER A 129 -3.55 7.92 -15.78
N GLY A 130 -2.42 7.99 -16.48
CA GLY A 130 -1.81 9.24 -16.93
C GLY A 130 -1.31 10.14 -15.78
N LYS A 131 -1.23 9.63 -14.55
CA LYS A 131 -0.77 10.40 -13.39
C LYS A 131 0.74 10.33 -13.26
N ASN A 132 1.33 11.47 -12.90
CA ASN A 132 2.74 11.57 -12.55
C ASN A 132 2.89 11.50 -11.03
N ILE A 133 3.14 10.31 -10.49
CA ILE A 133 3.33 10.06 -9.06
C ILE A 133 4.79 9.63 -8.86
N PRO A 134 5.56 10.27 -7.95
CA PRO A 134 6.91 9.81 -7.60
C PRO A 134 6.85 8.34 -7.14
N PHE A 135 7.61 7.48 -7.83
CA PHE A 135 7.56 6.03 -7.61
C PHE A 135 8.93 5.50 -7.20
N THR A 136 9.01 4.84 -6.04
CA THR A 136 10.22 4.20 -5.50
C THR A 136 10.03 2.69 -5.39
N GLU A 137 11.07 1.93 -5.73
CA GLU A 137 11.15 0.48 -5.49
C GLU A 137 12.17 0.18 -4.41
N THR A 138 11.73 -0.53 -3.36
CA THR A 138 12.60 -1.12 -2.34
C THR A 138 12.60 -2.63 -2.46
N VAL A 139 13.79 -3.23 -2.49
CA VAL A 139 13.99 -4.66 -2.62
C VAL A 139 14.53 -5.26 -1.32
N ILE A 140 13.84 -6.26 -0.80
CA ILE A 140 14.20 -7.01 0.41
C ILE A 140 14.72 -8.40 0.04
N SER A 141 15.82 -8.84 0.64
CA SER A 141 16.37 -10.17 0.45
C SER A 141 15.47 -11.23 1.08
N VAL A 142 15.61 -12.50 0.69
CA VAL A 142 14.92 -13.61 1.37
C VAL A 142 15.33 -13.77 2.85
N LYS A 143 16.39 -13.10 3.28
CA LYS A 143 16.86 -13.05 4.67
C LYS A 143 16.32 -11.86 5.47
N GLY A 144 15.59 -10.94 4.83
CA GLY A 144 15.01 -9.75 5.47
C GLY A 144 15.83 -8.47 5.36
N ASP A 145 16.96 -8.50 4.65
CA ASP A 145 17.85 -7.34 4.50
C ASP A 145 17.39 -6.43 3.35
N LYS A 146 17.48 -5.11 3.54
CA LYS A 146 17.26 -4.15 2.43
C LYS A 146 18.44 -4.20 1.46
N LEU A 147 18.19 -4.65 0.23
CA LEU A 147 19.20 -4.78 -0.82
C LEU A 147 19.36 -3.51 -1.65
N SER A 148 18.25 -2.84 -1.97
CA SER A 148 18.28 -1.62 -2.77
C SER A 148 17.02 -0.79 -2.59
N GLU A 149 17.15 0.50 -2.86
CA GLU A 149 16.06 1.48 -2.90
C GLU A 149 16.35 2.44 -4.04
N LYS A 150 15.44 2.55 -5.02
CA LYS A 150 15.67 3.35 -6.23
C LYS A 150 14.38 3.93 -6.81
N PRO A 151 14.43 5.11 -7.45
CA PRO A 151 13.31 5.61 -8.22
C PRO A 151 13.01 4.71 -9.42
N VAL A 152 11.74 4.60 -9.77
CA VAL A 152 11.24 3.85 -10.92
C VAL A 152 10.74 4.80 -11.98
N THR A 153 11.31 4.70 -13.18
CA THR A 153 10.80 5.40 -14.36
C THR A 153 9.58 4.67 -14.91
N VAL A 154 8.45 5.37 -15.00
CA VAL A 154 7.16 4.89 -15.53
C VAL A 154 7.03 5.22 -17.01
#